data_AF-A0A8J6P344-F1
#
_entry.id   AF-A0A8J6P344-F1
#
_cell.length_a   1.000
_cell.length_b   1.000
_cell.length_c   1.000
_cell.angle_alpha   90.00
_cell.angle_beta   90.00
_cell.angle_gamma   90.00
#
_symmetry.space_group_name_H-M   'P 1'
#
loop_
_entity.id
_entity.type
_entity.pdbx_description
1 polymer ?
#
loop_
_entity_poly.entity_id
_entity_poly.type
_entity_poly.pdbx_seq_one_letter_code
_entity_poly.pdbx_strand_id
1 'polypeptide(L)'
;MILEEWAKSVESHRIIELRNYDFLLPFICYKCGSCCRKYTPQIYADNIPLISEFLDISENELIKSHEASYFSEPQNDCPFLTENNLCSIYPFRPSNCRLYPLKTDLHAADVHCPGYSEIRCIWEEFAKRRKYFALIDPNVNKGAVIRKASKKEWPKLLKTFFRCNPSPQMISEFKKMNEIRENLRDDVD
;
A
#
# COMPACT_ATOMS: atom_id res chain seq x y z
N MET A 1 15.22 4.83 17.80
CA MET A 1 14.89 6.07 17.06
C MET A 1 14.81 5.80 15.55
N ILE A 2 15.85 5.26 14.91
CA ILE A 2 15.87 4.95 13.45
C ILE A 2 14.78 3.95 13.04
N LEU A 3 14.62 2.85 13.79
CA LEU A 3 13.61 1.82 13.54
C LEU A 3 12.16 2.35 13.56
N GLU A 4 11.85 3.25 14.49
CA GLU A 4 10.51 3.85 14.62
C GLU A 4 10.21 4.87 13.51
N GLU A 5 11.24 5.60 13.07
CA GLU A 5 11.13 6.54 11.94
C GLU A 5 10.90 5.79 10.62
N TRP A 6 11.58 4.65 10.44
CA TRP A 6 11.41 3.79 9.27
C TRP A 6 10.01 3.17 9.21
N ALA A 7 9.48 2.68 10.33
CA ALA A 7 8.12 2.14 10.39
C ALA A 7 7.04 3.17 9.99
N LYS A 8 7.32 4.47 10.16
CA LYS A 8 6.42 5.58 9.83
C LYS A 8 6.57 6.11 8.41
N SER A 9 7.68 5.85 7.72
CA SER A 9 8.03 6.54 6.47
C SER A 9 7.54 5.85 5.19
N VAL A 10 6.87 4.69 5.28
CA VAL A 10 6.60 3.87 4.12
C VAL A 10 5.11 3.59 3.91
N GLU A 11 4.42 4.59 3.36
CA GLU A 11 3.02 4.51 2.95
C GLU A 11 2.94 4.48 1.41
N SER A 12 2.18 3.55 0.82
CA SER A 12 2.04 3.39 -0.63
C SER A 12 0.71 3.93 -1.15
N HIS A 13 0.74 4.73 -2.21
CA HIS A 13 -0.46 5.42 -2.72
C HIS A 13 -0.47 5.55 -4.24
N ARG A 14 -1.66 5.69 -4.81
CA ARG A 14 -1.83 6.16 -6.19
C ARG A 14 -2.11 7.66 -6.19
N ILE A 15 -1.49 8.41 -7.10
CA ILE A 15 -1.99 9.71 -7.53
C ILE A 15 -3.07 9.47 -8.57
N ILE A 16 -4.22 10.09 -8.39
CA ILE A 16 -5.22 10.18 -9.45
C ILE A 16 -5.12 11.57 -10.06
N GLU A 17 -4.72 11.61 -11.33
CA GLU A 17 -4.50 12.85 -12.06
C GLU A 17 -5.80 13.34 -12.69
N LEU A 18 -6.19 14.57 -12.36
CA LEU A 18 -7.31 15.26 -13.00
C LEU A 18 -6.81 16.49 -13.76
N ARG A 19 -7.65 17.05 -14.64
CA ARG A 19 -7.24 18.15 -15.55
C ARG A 19 -6.57 19.30 -14.81
N ASN A 20 -7.10 19.66 -13.63
CA ASN A 20 -6.72 20.86 -12.90
C ASN A 20 -6.03 20.56 -11.56
N TYR A 21 -6.11 19.34 -11.06
CA TYR A 21 -5.62 18.96 -9.73
C TYR A 21 -5.43 17.44 -9.65
N ASP A 22 -4.78 16.99 -8.58
CA ASP A 22 -4.43 15.62 -8.26
C ASP A 22 -4.84 15.33 -6.82
N PHE A 23 -5.01 14.04 -6.50
CA PHE A 23 -5.19 13.59 -5.13
C PHE A 23 -4.58 12.21 -4.91
N LEU A 24 -4.31 11.89 -3.64
CA LEU A 24 -3.71 10.63 -3.21
C LEU A 24 -4.80 9.61 -2.84
N LEU A 25 -4.65 8.37 -3.29
CA LEU A 25 -5.50 7.24 -2.93
C LEU A 25 -4.64 6.19 -2.20
N PRO A 26 -4.88 5.95 -0.89
CA PRO A 26 -4.12 4.95 -0.15
C PRO A 26 -4.41 3.53 -0.55
N PHE A 27 -3.41 2.69 -0.30
CA PHE A 27 -3.57 1.26 -0.21
C PHE A 27 -3.48 0.80 1.24
N ILE A 28 -4.54 0.11 1.68
CA ILE A 28 -4.63 -0.43 3.03
C ILE A 28 -4.40 -1.94 2.96
N CYS A 29 -3.39 -2.44 3.67
CA CYS A 29 -3.21 -3.88 3.85
C CYS A 29 -4.08 -4.36 5.02
N TYR A 30 -5.02 -5.25 4.73
CA TYR A 30 -5.96 -5.83 5.70
C TYR A 30 -5.36 -6.99 6.52
N LYS A 31 -4.07 -7.27 6.36
CA LYS A 31 -3.38 -8.40 7.03
C LYS A 31 -4.06 -9.76 6.82
N CYS A 32 -4.65 -9.96 5.64
CA CYS A 32 -5.40 -11.18 5.30
C CYS A 32 -4.51 -12.38 4.91
N GLY A 33 -3.20 -12.16 4.70
CA GLY A 33 -2.27 -13.20 4.24
C GLY A 33 -2.37 -13.58 2.76
N SER A 34 -3.41 -13.17 2.03
CA SER A 34 -3.62 -13.59 0.62
C SER A 34 -2.47 -13.22 -0.31
N CYS A 35 -1.89 -12.02 -0.16
CA CYS A 35 -0.71 -11.62 -0.93
C CYS A 35 0.53 -12.41 -0.50
N CYS A 36 0.70 -12.65 0.80
CA CYS A 36 1.89 -13.29 1.37
C CYS A 36 2.00 -14.78 0.99
N ARG A 37 0.91 -15.44 0.62
CA ARG A 37 0.89 -16.84 0.14
C ARG A 37 1.15 -17.00 -1.36
N LYS A 38 1.37 -15.90 -2.06
CA LYS A 38 1.51 -15.89 -3.52
C LYS A 38 2.71 -15.08 -3.98
N TYR A 39 3.48 -14.57 -3.04
CA TYR A 39 4.58 -13.66 -3.29
C TYR A 39 5.68 -13.82 -2.25
N THR A 40 6.86 -14.22 -2.70
CA THR A 40 8.11 -14.13 -1.94
C THR A 40 8.75 -12.77 -2.21
N PRO A 41 8.78 -11.84 -1.23
CA PRO A 41 9.34 -10.52 -1.45
C PRO A 41 10.84 -10.56 -1.60
N GLN A 42 11.39 -9.78 -2.52
CA GLN A 42 12.82 -9.48 -2.52
C GLN A 42 13.17 -8.63 -1.29
N ILE A 43 14.23 -8.97 -0.57
CA ILE A 43 14.80 -8.14 0.50
C ILE A 43 15.99 -7.39 -0.10
N TYR A 44 15.94 -6.07 -0.05
CA TYR A 44 17.07 -5.24 -0.48
C TYR A 44 18.11 -5.15 0.63
N ALA A 45 19.39 -5.00 0.27
CA ALA A 45 20.51 -5.00 1.21
C ALA A 45 20.38 -3.94 2.31
N ASP A 46 19.80 -2.79 2.00
CA ASP A 46 19.50 -1.70 2.94
C ASP A 46 18.39 -2.05 3.96
N ASN A 47 17.60 -3.11 3.73
CA ASN A 47 16.58 -3.57 4.66
C ASN A 47 17.06 -4.73 5.56
N ILE A 48 18.14 -5.42 5.19
CA ILE A 48 18.66 -6.59 5.92
C ILE A 48 19.01 -6.27 7.39
N PRO A 49 19.78 -5.18 7.70
CA PRO A 49 20.12 -4.88 9.09
C PRO A 49 18.88 -4.57 9.94
N LEU A 50 17.92 -3.83 9.40
CA LEU A 50 16.70 -3.43 10.12
C LEU A 50 15.78 -4.62 10.39
N ILE A 51 15.62 -5.52 9.41
CA ILE A 51 14.76 -6.70 9.54
C ILE A 51 15.40 -7.71 10.50
N SER A 52 16.71 -7.94 10.41
CA SER A 52 17.42 -8.89 11.28
C SER A 52 17.43 -8.42 12.74
N GLU A 53 17.69 -7.13 12.99
CA GLU A 53 17.57 -6.52 14.33
C GLU A 53 16.14 -6.67 14.88
N PHE A 54 15.12 -6.44 14.06
CA PHE A 54 13.73 -6.56 14.50
C PHE A 54 13.31 -8.00 14.82
N LEU A 55 13.87 -8.98 14.11
CA LEU A 55 13.59 -10.40 14.31
C LEU A 55 14.49 -11.04 15.38
N ASP A 56 15.48 -10.32 15.89
CA ASP A 56 16.51 -10.82 16.82
C ASP A 56 17.27 -12.05 16.26
N ILE A 57 17.64 -11.97 14.97
CA ILE A 57 18.46 -12.99 14.29
C ILE A 57 19.65 -12.34 13.60
N SER A 58 20.66 -13.14 13.22
CA SER A 58 21.79 -12.61 12.45
C SER A 58 21.40 -12.27 11.00
N GLU A 59 22.07 -11.29 10.39
CA GLU A 59 21.89 -10.98 8.95
C GLU A 59 22.10 -12.22 8.07
N ASN A 60 23.11 -13.04 8.37
CA ASN A 60 23.39 -14.29 7.66
C ASN A 60 22.24 -15.30 7.79
N GLU A 61 21.59 -15.38 8.94
CA GLU A 61 20.43 -16.25 9.15
C GLU A 61 19.20 -15.75 8.38
N LEU A 62 18.97 -14.43 8.38
CA LEU A 62 17.94 -13.80 7.57
C LEU A 62 18.13 -14.09 6.08
N ILE A 63 19.35 -13.91 5.56
CA ILE A 63 19.67 -14.18 4.15
C ILE A 63 19.43 -15.65 3.81
N LYS A 64 19.98 -16.57 4.61
CA LYS A 64 19.82 -18.02 4.38
C LYS A 64 18.36 -18.47 4.41
N SER A 65 17.59 -18.02 5.39
CA SER A 65 16.17 -18.37 5.51
C SER A 65 15.34 -17.79 4.37
N HIS A 66 15.67 -16.57 3.94
CA HIS A 66 15.03 -15.94 2.78
C HIS A 66 15.38 -16.66 1.47
N GLU A 67 16.64 -16.98 1.22
CA GLU A 67 17.07 -17.73 0.03
C GLU A 67 16.39 -19.11 -0.03
N ALA A 68 16.31 -19.82 1.10
CA ALA A 68 15.65 -21.11 1.18
C ALA A 68 14.17 -21.05 0.78
N SER A 69 13.49 -19.92 1.00
CA SER A 69 12.07 -19.73 0.66
C SER A 69 11.78 -19.70 -0.84
N TYR A 70 12.78 -19.40 -1.69
CA TYR A 70 12.61 -19.51 -3.15
C TYR A 70 12.57 -20.96 -3.65
N PHE A 71 13.06 -21.90 -2.83
CA PHE A 71 13.16 -23.31 -3.18
C PHE A 71 12.16 -24.20 -2.41
N SER A 72 11.32 -23.62 -1.53
CA SER A 72 10.29 -24.36 -0.81
C SER A 72 9.08 -24.66 -1.71
N GLU A 73 8.38 -25.77 -1.40
CA GLU A 73 7.07 -26.07 -2.00
C GLU A 73 5.94 -25.80 -0.99
N PRO A 74 4.88 -25.05 -1.38
CA PRO A 74 4.68 -24.45 -2.69
C PRO A 74 5.65 -23.28 -2.94
N GLN A 75 6.12 -23.16 -4.19
CA GLN A 75 6.92 -22.00 -4.59
C GLN A 75 6.08 -20.73 -4.50
N ASN A 76 6.70 -19.63 -4.08
CA ASN A 76 6.09 -18.29 -3.92
C ASN A 76 5.36 -18.03 -2.59
N ASP A 77 5.70 -18.72 -1.51
CA ASP A 77 5.30 -18.33 -0.15
C ASP A 77 6.27 -17.32 0.47
N CYS A 78 5.73 -16.38 1.24
CA CYS A 78 6.50 -15.39 1.98
C CYS A 78 7.11 -16.04 3.23
N PRO A 79 8.45 -15.98 3.44
CA PRO A 79 9.09 -16.54 4.63
C PRO A 79 8.73 -15.79 5.92
N PHE A 80 8.13 -14.60 5.80
CA PHE A 80 7.68 -13.80 6.94
C PHE A 80 6.21 -14.02 7.29
N LEU A 81 5.51 -14.93 6.60
CA LEU A 81 4.12 -15.24 6.92
C LEU A 81 4.08 -16.23 8.09
N THR A 82 3.49 -15.80 9.19
CA THR A 82 3.24 -16.67 10.35
C THR A 82 2.02 -17.57 10.12
N GLU A 83 1.89 -18.62 10.92
CA GLU A 83 0.73 -19.54 10.91
C GLU A 83 -0.62 -18.82 11.10
N ASN A 84 -0.61 -17.67 11.79
CA ASN A 84 -1.79 -16.83 12.03
C ASN A 84 -2.09 -15.85 10.89
N ASN A 85 -1.46 -15.99 9.72
CA ASN A 85 -1.60 -15.12 8.56
C ASN A 85 -1.09 -13.68 8.75
N LEU A 86 -0.27 -13.48 9.78
CA LEU A 86 0.35 -12.20 10.09
C LEU A 86 1.77 -12.16 9.57
N CYS A 87 2.19 -11.01 9.07
CA CYS A 87 3.57 -10.79 8.65
C CYS A 87 4.43 -10.52 9.89
N SER A 88 5.44 -11.36 10.12
CA SER A 88 6.39 -11.22 11.22
C SER A 88 7.20 -9.92 11.13
N ILE A 89 7.35 -9.34 9.94
CA ILE A 89 8.06 -8.07 9.71
C ILE A 89 7.10 -6.94 9.32
N TYR A 90 5.82 -6.97 9.72
CA TYR A 90 4.81 -6.03 9.19
C TYR A 90 5.20 -4.53 9.25
N PRO A 91 5.78 -4.01 10.36
CA PRO A 91 6.29 -2.64 10.42
C PRO A 91 7.49 -2.45 9.49
N PHE A 92 8.30 -3.50 9.31
CA PHE A 92 9.55 -3.59 8.54
C PHE A 92 9.40 -4.07 7.09
N ARG A 93 8.19 -4.05 6.52
CA ARG A 93 7.94 -4.55 5.16
C ARG A 93 8.76 -3.78 4.11
N PRO A 94 9.45 -4.46 3.18
CA PRO A 94 10.14 -3.80 2.08
C PRO A 94 9.15 -3.08 1.13
N SER A 95 9.65 -2.16 0.30
CA SER A 95 8.81 -1.33 -0.60
C SER A 95 7.94 -2.17 -1.54
N ASN A 96 8.49 -3.23 -2.10
CA ASN A 96 7.76 -4.21 -2.93
C ASN A 96 6.59 -4.87 -2.18
N CYS A 97 6.71 -5.24 -0.90
CA CYS A 97 5.62 -5.77 -0.08
C CYS A 97 4.48 -4.77 0.13
N ARG A 98 4.81 -3.47 0.21
CA ARG A 98 3.81 -2.41 0.46
C ARG A 98 3.09 -2.00 -0.80
N LEU A 99 3.80 -2.06 -1.93
CA LEU A 99 3.24 -1.82 -3.25
C LEU A 99 2.49 -3.02 -3.81
N TYR A 100 2.68 -4.24 -3.30
CA TYR A 100 1.97 -5.42 -3.79
C TYR A 100 0.53 -5.49 -3.25
N PRO A 101 -0.50 -5.71 -4.09
CA PRO A 101 -0.45 -6.07 -5.51
C PRO A 101 -0.74 -4.90 -6.48
N LEU A 102 -0.48 -3.65 -6.09
CA LEU A 102 -0.70 -2.45 -6.92
C LEU A 102 0.25 -2.32 -8.11
N LYS A 103 1.51 -2.78 -7.97
CA LYS A 103 2.57 -2.66 -8.99
C LYS A 103 3.00 -4.05 -9.46
N THR A 104 2.32 -4.58 -10.47
CA THR A 104 2.74 -5.83 -11.14
C THR A 104 2.40 -5.76 -12.63
N ASP A 105 3.37 -6.01 -13.50
CA ASP A 105 3.15 -6.16 -14.94
C ASP A 105 2.64 -7.58 -15.29
N LEU A 106 2.72 -8.51 -14.33
CA LEU A 106 2.38 -9.93 -14.41
C LEU A 106 1.87 -10.38 -13.02
N HIS A 107 0.59 -10.78 -12.90
CA HIS A 107 0.01 -11.57 -11.79
C HIS A 107 -0.39 -10.90 -10.44
N ALA A 108 -1.21 -9.84 -10.47
CA ALA A 108 -2.27 -9.68 -9.44
C ALA A 108 -3.49 -10.60 -9.72
N ALA A 109 -3.49 -11.29 -10.87
CA ALA A 109 -4.46 -12.33 -11.18
C ALA A 109 -4.44 -13.38 -10.07
N ASP A 110 -5.61 -13.64 -9.49
CA ASP A 110 -5.86 -14.61 -8.42
C ASP A 110 -5.44 -14.22 -6.99
N VAL A 111 -4.99 -13.00 -6.74
CA VAL A 111 -4.83 -12.52 -5.35
C VAL A 111 -6.17 -12.01 -4.82
N HIS A 112 -6.85 -12.84 -4.02
CA HIS A 112 -8.08 -12.46 -3.31
C HIS A 112 -7.75 -11.62 -2.06
N CYS A 113 -7.33 -10.37 -2.27
CA CYS A 113 -7.00 -9.43 -1.19
C CYS A 113 -8.10 -8.36 -1.03
N PRO A 114 -8.78 -8.27 0.13
CA PRO A 114 -9.82 -7.27 0.39
C PRO A 114 -9.33 -5.83 0.19
N GLY A 115 -8.12 -5.53 0.64
CA GLY A 115 -7.53 -4.19 0.47
C GLY A 115 -7.25 -3.84 -1.00
N TYR A 116 -6.91 -4.84 -1.82
CA TYR A 116 -6.77 -4.64 -3.26
C TYR A 116 -8.14 -4.44 -3.94
N SER A 117 -9.15 -5.24 -3.57
CA SER A 117 -10.51 -5.06 -4.07
C SER A 117 -11.07 -3.68 -3.74
N GLU A 118 -10.83 -3.19 -2.52
CA GLU A 118 -11.29 -1.88 -2.07
C GLU A 118 -10.66 -0.74 -2.88
N ILE A 119 -9.33 -0.66 -2.94
CA ILE A 119 -8.65 0.38 -3.72
C ILE A 119 -8.99 0.28 -5.21
N ARG A 120 -9.15 -0.94 -5.74
CA ARG A 120 -9.50 -1.18 -7.15
C ARG A 120 -10.88 -0.62 -7.46
N CYS A 121 -11.90 -0.85 -6.62
CA CYS A 121 -13.23 -0.27 -6.84
C CYS A 121 -13.14 1.26 -6.94
N ILE A 122 -12.48 1.90 -5.97
CA ILE A 122 -12.36 3.35 -5.91
C ILE A 122 -11.61 3.86 -7.15
N TRP A 123 -10.51 3.21 -7.49
CA TRP A 123 -9.72 3.51 -8.67
C TRP A 123 -10.56 3.42 -9.96
N GLU A 124 -11.34 2.36 -10.13
CA GLU A 124 -12.23 2.19 -11.30
C GLU A 124 -13.32 3.28 -11.36
N GLU A 125 -13.90 3.68 -10.23
CA GLU A 125 -14.87 4.79 -10.18
C GLU A 125 -14.28 6.11 -10.68
N PHE A 126 -13.02 6.40 -10.33
CA PHE A 126 -12.33 7.59 -10.82
C PHE A 126 -11.84 7.44 -12.28
N ALA A 127 -11.38 6.25 -12.66
CA ALA A 127 -10.91 5.94 -14.01
C ALA A 127 -12.02 6.04 -15.07
N LYS A 128 -13.29 5.80 -14.70
CA LYS A 128 -14.45 6.08 -15.57
C LYS A 128 -14.48 7.50 -16.11
N ARG A 129 -13.84 8.45 -15.41
CA ARG A 129 -13.89 9.88 -15.74
C ARG A 129 -12.61 10.42 -16.38
N ARG A 130 -11.45 9.77 -16.30
CA ARG A 130 -10.16 10.22 -16.88
C ARG A 130 -9.13 9.10 -17.07
N LYS A 131 -8.13 9.38 -17.91
CA LYS A 131 -6.92 8.58 -18.12
C LYS A 131 -5.80 9.11 -17.22
N TYR A 132 -4.98 8.20 -16.72
CA TYR A 132 -3.70 8.38 -16.01
C TYR A 132 -3.77 8.52 -14.49
N PHE A 133 -2.99 7.64 -13.85
CA PHE A 133 -2.72 7.59 -12.43
C PHE A 133 -1.24 7.21 -12.30
N ALA A 134 -0.53 7.84 -11.39
CA ALA A 134 0.83 7.46 -11.04
C ALA A 134 0.82 6.69 -9.72
N LEU A 135 1.71 5.72 -9.55
CA LEU A 135 1.95 5.16 -8.22
C LEU A 135 3.04 6.00 -7.55
N ILE A 136 2.76 6.57 -6.38
CA ILE A 136 3.78 7.17 -5.51
C ILE A 136 4.11 6.17 -4.40
N ASP A 137 5.37 5.77 -4.41
CA ASP A 137 6.07 5.34 -3.20
C ASP A 137 7.00 6.50 -2.79
N PRO A 138 6.91 7.05 -1.57
CA PRO A 138 7.82 8.09 -1.08
C PRO A 138 9.30 7.74 -1.21
N ASN A 139 9.65 6.45 -1.24
CA ASN A 139 11.01 5.98 -1.46
C ASN A 139 11.45 6.03 -2.92
N VAL A 140 10.50 5.96 -3.86
CA VAL A 140 10.76 5.91 -5.31
C VAL A 140 10.58 7.29 -5.96
N ASN A 141 9.58 8.06 -5.54
CA ASN A 141 9.17 9.30 -6.21
C ASN A 141 9.58 10.55 -5.41
N LYS A 142 10.88 10.67 -5.11
CA LYS A 142 11.43 11.88 -4.46
C LYS A 142 11.24 13.09 -5.38
N GLY A 143 10.32 13.99 -5.04
CA GLY A 143 10.05 15.23 -5.77
C GLY A 143 8.80 15.25 -6.65
N ALA A 144 7.89 14.28 -6.52
CA ALA A 144 6.60 14.34 -7.21
C ALA A 144 5.80 15.59 -6.77
N VAL A 145 5.46 16.45 -7.72
CA VAL A 145 4.63 17.64 -7.48
C VAL A 145 3.16 17.24 -7.59
N ILE A 146 2.42 17.31 -6.48
CA ILE A 146 0.98 17.01 -6.43
C ILE A 146 0.20 18.32 -6.50
N ARG A 147 -0.62 18.51 -7.54
CA ARG A 147 -1.47 19.70 -7.68
C ARG A 147 -2.71 19.55 -6.78
N LYS A 148 -2.60 19.88 -5.49
CA LYS A 148 -3.68 19.61 -4.51
C LYS A 148 -5.06 20.12 -4.96
N ALA A 149 -6.07 19.27 -4.79
CA ALA A 149 -7.47 19.65 -5.02
C ALA A 149 -7.91 20.80 -4.09
N SER A 150 -8.68 21.74 -4.61
CA SER A 150 -9.22 22.85 -3.82
C SER A 150 -10.43 22.41 -2.98
N LYS A 151 -10.79 23.19 -1.95
CA LYS A 151 -12.00 22.96 -1.14
C LYS A 151 -13.29 22.78 -1.97
N LYS A 152 -13.39 23.45 -3.11
CA LYS A 152 -14.57 23.39 -4.00
C LYS A 152 -14.68 22.06 -4.75
N GLU A 153 -13.59 21.32 -4.89
CA GLU A 153 -13.53 20.06 -5.64
C GLU A 153 -13.88 18.86 -4.78
N TRP A 154 -13.55 18.92 -3.48
CA TRP A 154 -13.70 17.80 -2.54
C TRP A 154 -15.11 17.22 -2.45
N PRO A 155 -16.22 18.00 -2.43
CA PRO A 155 -17.56 17.41 -2.38
C PRO A 155 -17.83 16.42 -3.53
N LYS A 156 -17.39 16.76 -4.76
CA LYS A 156 -17.56 15.89 -5.93
C LYS A 156 -16.64 14.66 -5.89
N LEU A 157 -15.41 14.83 -5.40
CA LEU A 157 -14.45 13.74 -5.23
C LEU A 157 -14.92 12.76 -4.17
N LEU A 158 -15.34 13.25 -3.00
CA LEU A 158 -15.89 12.45 -1.91
C LEU A 158 -17.14 11.71 -2.34
N LYS A 159 -18.06 12.36 -3.07
CA LYS A 159 -19.23 11.69 -3.66
C LYS A 159 -18.85 10.53 -4.58
N THR A 160 -17.72 10.62 -5.28
CA THR A 160 -17.23 9.54 -6.16
C THR A 160 -16.56 8.45 -5.33
N PHE A 161 -15.69 8.82 -4.39
CA PHE A 161 -15.00 7.95 -3.45
C PHE A 161 -15.97 7.08 -2.62
N PHE A 162 -17.06 7.65 -2.12
CA PHE A 162 -18.04 6.94 -1.29
C PHE A 162 -18.94 5.94 -2.04
N ARG A 163 -18.93 5.93 -3.39
CA ARG A 163 -19.71 4.94 -4.18
C ARG A 163 -19.26 3.50 -3.95
N CYS A 164 -18.00 3.31 -3.54
CA CYS A 164 -17.44 2.00 -3.26
C CYS A 164 -17.60 1.56 -1.80
N ASN A 165 -18.33 2.32 -0.97
CA ASN A 165 -18.47 2.06 0.46
C ASN A 165 -17.12 1.77 1.16
N PRO A 166 -16.16 2.71 1.10
CA PRO A 166 -14.81 2.52 1.66
C PRO A 166 -14.87 2.26 3.16
N SER A 167 -13.97 1.41 3.65
CA SER A 167 -13.81 1.09 5.07
C SER A 167 -13.44 2.31 5.90
N PRO A 168 -13.69 2.28 7.23
CA PRO A 168 -13.27 3.35 8.13
C PRO A 168 -11.77 3.68 8.03
N GLN A 169 -10.92 2.66 7.85
CA GLN A 169 -9.49 2.84 7.72
C GLN A 169 -9.12 3.54 6.40
N MET A 170 -9.71 3.11 5.27
CA MET A 170 -9.54 3.76 3.97
C MET A 170 -10.00 5.23 4.01
N ILE A 171 -11.14 5.51 4.65
CA ILE A 171 -11.66 6.87 4.81
C ILE A 171 -10.68 7.74 5.62
N SER A 172 -10.22 7.24 6.77
CA SER A 172 -9.30 7.95 7.65
C SER A 172 -8.00 8.31 6.93
N GLU A 173 -7.34 7.32 6.32
CA GLU A 173 -6.08 7.54 5.61
C GLU A 173 -6.27 8.44 4.38
N PHE A 174 -7.35 8.25 3.62
CA PHE A 174 -7.65 9.10 2.45
C PHE A 174 -7.80 10.57 2.86
N LYS A 175 -8.53 10.85 3.95
CA LYS A 175 -8.67 12.22 4.47
C LYS A 175 -7.34 12.79 4.96
N LYS A 176 -6.58 12.01 5.74
CA LYS A 176 -5.28 12.39 6.29
C LYS A 176 -4.29 12.78 5.19
N MET A 177 -4.13 11.93 4.18
CA MET A 177 -3.15 12.13 3.08
C MET A 177 -3.48 13.31 2.18
N ASN A 178 -4.75 13.64 2.07
CA ASN A 178 -5.22 14.75 1.25
C ASN A 178 -5.56 16.00 2.05
N GLU A 179 -5.24 16.03 3.35
CA GLU A 179 -5.47 17.16 4.27
C GLU A 179 -6.95 17.63 4.27
N ILE A 180 -7.88 16.67 4.15
CA ILE A 180 -9.33 16.91 4.13
C ILE A 180 -9.82 17.06 5.57
N ARG A 181 -10.31 18.25 5.94
CA ARG A 181 -10.87 18.50 7.28
C ARG A 181 -12.22 17.79 7.49
N GLU A 182 -12.54 17.45 8.73
CA GLU A 182 -13.58 16.46 9.09
C GLU A 182 -15.01 16.77 8.62
N ASN A 183 -15.37 18.01 8.30
CA ASN A 183 -16.77 18.41 8.09
C ASN A 183 -17.29 18.28 6.65
N LEU A 184 -16.55 17.68 5.72
CA LEU A 184 -16.98 17.59 4.30
C LEU A 184 -17.98 16.44 4.01
N ARG A 185 -18.39 15.69 5.04
CA ARG A 185 -19.39 14.62 4.93
C ARG A 185 -20.81 15.09 5.29
N ASP A 186 -20.94 16.23 5.98
CA ASP A 186 -22.22 16.70 6.53
C ASP A 186 -23.03 17.56 5.53
N ASP A 187 -22.48 17.85 4.36
CA ASP A 187 -23.14 18.63 3.29
C ASP A 187 -23.60 17.75 2.11
N VAL A 188 -23.76 16.43 2.33
CA VAL A 188 -24.30 15.50 1.32
C VAL A 188 -25.59 14.86 1.85
N ASP A 189 -26.57 15.72 2.10
CA ASP A 189 -28.00 15.39 2.05
C ASP A 189 -28.60 15.88 0.72
#